data_AF-A0A7C9FE08-F1
#
_entry.id   AF-A0A7C9FE08-F1
#
_cell.length_a   1.000
_cell.length_b   1.000
_cell.length_c   1.000
_cell.angle_alpha   90.00
_cell.angle_beta   90.00
_cell.angle_gamma   90.00
#
_symmetry.space_group_name_H-M   'P 1'
#
loop_
_entity.id
_entity.type
_entity.pdbx_description
1 polymer ?
#
loop_
_entity_poly.entity_id
_entity_poly.type
_entity_poly.pdbx_seq_one_letter_code
_entity_poly.pdbx_strand_id
1 'polypeptide(L)'
;MPDFIAPTESELRELWRTNRDSEVRRLILEIVTLRKSLEKVMDWWETTDRMTSNRGDLDGPFGPFRKLYHLLREELRRARLR
;
A
#
# COMPACT_ATOMS: atom_id res chain seq x y z
N MET A 1 -3.74 -15.02 -16.41
CA MET A 1 -4.73 -14.31 -15.58
C MET A 1 -4.62 -12.85 -15.96
N PRO A 2 -5.72 -12.12 -16.23
CA PRO A 2 -5.62 -10.68 -16.49
C PRO A 2 -4.93 -9.99 -15.31
N ASP A 3 -4.20 -8.91 -15.58
CA ASP A 3 -3.54 -8.13 -14.55
C ASP A 3 -4.60 -7.61 -13.57
N PHE A 4 -4.43 -7.93 -12.28
CA PHE A 4 -5.32 -7.46 -11.24
C PHE A 4 -5.04 -5.98 -11.00
N ILE A 5 -5.98 -5.12 -11.40
CA ILE A 5 -5.92 -3.68 -11.14
C ILE A 5 -6.70 -3.41 -9.84
N ALA A 6 -5.99 -2.99 -8.79
CA ALA A 6 -6.64 -2.65 -7.54
C ALA A 6 -7.46 -1.35 -7.67
N PRO A 7 -8.67 -1.27 -7.08
CA PRO A 7 -9.53 -0.10 -7.20
C PRO A 7 -8.97 1.13 -6.47
N THR A 8 -9.09 2.32 -7.03
CA THR A 8 -8.62 3.57 -6.40
C THR A 8 -9.45 3.95 -5.16
N GLU A 9 -8.98 4.92 -4.37
CA GLU A 9 -9.78 5.44 -3.25
C GLU A 9 -11.09 6.11 -3.70
N SER A 10 -11.09 6.76 -4.87
CA SER A 10 -12.29 7.37 -5.44
C SER A 10 -13.31 6.31 -5.87
N GLU A 11 -12.84 5.25 -6.54
CA GLU A 11 -13.66 4.10 -6.94
C GLU A 11 -14.23 3.36 -5.70
N LEU A 12 -13.43 3.15 -4.66
CA LEU A 12 -13.91 2.55 -3.41
C LEU A 12 -14.97 3.43 -2.72
N ARG A 13 -14.82 4.76 -2.75
CA ARG A 13 -15.83 5.68 -2.21
C ARG A 13 -17.11 5.67 -3.02
N GLU A 14 -17.01 5.57 -4.33
CA GLU A 14 -18.18 5.43 -5.21
C GLU A 14 -18.89 4.10 -4.95
N LEU A 15 -18.15 2.99 -4.91
CA LEU A 15 -18.68 1.67 -4.59
C LEU A 15 -19.36 1.64 -3.22
N TRP A 16 -18.81 2.32 -2.21
CA TRP A 16 -19.44 2.43 -0.90
C TRP A 16 -20.80 3.15 -0.94
N ARG A 17 -20.93 4.20 -1.77
CA ARG A 17 -22.18 4.96 -1.90
C ARG A 17 -23.26 4.18 -2.63
N THR A 18 -22.87 3.45 -3.68
CA THR A 18 -23.78 2.71 -4.56
C THR A 18 -24.16 1.33 -4.02
N ASN A 19 -23.27 0.67 -3.27
CA ASN A 19 -23.52 -0.67 -2.73
C ASN A 19 -24.03 -0.63 -1.28
N ARG A 20 -25.15 -1.34 -1.04
CA ARG A 20 -25.77 -1.50 0.29
C ARG A 20 -25.46 -2.85 0.94
N ASP A 21 -24.88 -3.78 0.20
CA ASP A 21 -24.46 -5.09 0.68
C ASP A 21 -23.41 -4.95 1.79
N SER A 22 -23.62 -5.67 2.91
CA SER A 22 -22.77 -5.63 4.09
C SER A 22 -21.39 -6.26 3.87
N GLU A 23 -21.31 -7.33 3.08
CA GLU A 23 -20.05 -8.01 2.75
C GLU A 23 -19.19 -7.15 1.84
N VAL A 24 -19.80 -6.52 0.83
CA VAL A 24 -19.09 -5.59 -0.06
C VAL A 24 -18.54 -4.41 0.74
N ARG A 25 -19.33 -3.86 1.67
CA ARG A 25 -18.89 -2.76 2.55
C ARG A 25 -17.74 -3.18 3.46
N ARG A 26 -17.83 -4.37 4.06
CA ARG A 26 -16.75 -4.92 4.88
C ARG A 26 -15.47 -5.07 4.07
N LEU A 27 -15.54 -5.63 2.87
CA LEU A 27 -14.39 -5.79 1.99
C LEU A 27 -13.75 -4.44 1.64
N ILE A 28 -14.55 -3.41 1.35
CA ILE A 28 -14.04 -2.04 1.12
C ILE A 28 -13.26 -1.54 2.34
N LEU A 29 -13.79 -1.72 3.55
CA LEU A 29 -13.11 -1.31 4.79
C LEU A 29 -11.81 -2.09 5.03
N GLU A 30 -11.80 -3.39 4.73
CA GLU A 30 -10.61 -4.24 4.82
C GLU A 30 -9.53 -3.74 3.85
N ILE A 31 -9.88 -3.44 2.60
CA ILE A 31 -8.95 -2.85 1.62
C ILE A 31 -8.37 -1.53 2.14
N VAL A 32 -9.22 -0.62 2.63
CA VAL A 32 -8.78 0.67 3.18
C VAL A 32 -7.87 0.49 4.40
N THR A 33 -8.19 -0.47 5.27
CA THR A 33 -7.41 -0.76 6.47
C THR A 33 -6.05 -1.34 6.11
N LEU A 34 -5.98 -2.26 5.15
CA LEU A 34 -4.73 -2.83 4.65
C LEU A 34 -3.82 -1.74 4.04
N ARG A 35 -4.39 -0.81 3.26
CA ARG A 35 -3.62 0.33 2.73
C ARG A 35 -2.97 1.17 3.82
N LYS A 36 -3.73 1.52 4.86
CA LYS A 36 -3.19 2.27 6.01
C LYS A 36 -2.11 1.49 6.76
N SER A 37 -2.25 0.17 6.88
CA SER A 37 -1.22 -0.68 7.50
C SER A 37 0.06 -0.69 6.66
N LEU A 38 -0.04 -0.77 5.33
CA LEU A 38 1.11 -0.69 4.43
C LEU A 38 1.81 0.67 4.51
N GLU A 39 1.04 1.76 4.58
CA GLU A 39 1.59 3.11 4.78
C GLU A 39 2.41 3.20 6.08
N LYS A 40 1.88 2.68 7.19
CA LYS A 40 2.61 2.65 8.47
C LYS A 40 3.92 1.86 8.38
N VAL A 41 3.91 0.71 7.70
CA VAL A 41 5.12 -0.10 7.49
C VAL A 41 6.14 0.70 6.66
N MET A 42 5.69 1.42 5.64
CA MET A 42 6.55 2.29 4.83
C MET A 42 7.11 3.47 5.61
N ASP A 43 6.31 4.12 6.46
CA ASP A 43 6.75 5.24 7.29
C ASP A 43 7.78 4.79 8.32
N TRP A 44 7.55 3.62 8.94
CA TRP A 44 8.52 3.00 9.83
C TRP A 44 9.83 2.71 9.09
N TRP A 45 9.75 2.17 7.87
CA TRP A 45 10.93 1.92 7.05
C TRP A 45 11.70 3.21 6.76
N GLU A 46 11.04 4.27 6.31
CA GLU A 46 11.69 5.56 6.00
C GLU A 46 12.35 6.17 7.24
N THR A 47 11.74 5.99 8.41
CA THR A 47 12.27 6.43 9.70
C THR A 47 13.50 5.62 10.10
N THR A 48 13.41 4.28 10.05
CA THR A 48 14.54 3.39 10.36
C THR A 48 15.69 3.61 9.38
N ASP A 49 15.37 3.82 8.10
CA ASP A 49 16.33 4.15 7.05
C ASP A 49 17.15 5.39 7.47
N ARG A 50 16.48 6.51 7.72
CA ARG A 50 17.15 7.75 8.14
C ARG A 50 18.01 7.63 9.41
N MET A 51 17.66 6.72 10.32
CA MET A 51 18.30 6.61 11.64
C MET A 51 19.46 5.60 11.68
N THR A 52 19.60 4.72 10.70
CA THR A 52 20.64 3.68 10.68
C THR A 52 21.68 3.94 9.61
N SER A 53 22.94 4.11 10.04
CA SER A 53 24.12 4.34 9.19
C SER A 53 24.82 3.07 8.70
N ASN A 54 24.43 1.90 9.20
CA ASN A 54 24.99 0.60 8.80
C ASN A 54 23.88 -0.47 8.83
N ARG A 55 23.39 -0.93 7.67
CA ARG A 55 22.29 -1.92 7.58
C ARG A 55 22.70 -3.30 7.06
N GLY A 56 24.00 -3.63 7.05
CA GLY A 56 24.49 -4.95 6.66
C GLY A 56 23.92 -5.43 5.32
N ASP A 57 23.54 -6.71 5.20
CA ASP A 57 23.03 -7.34 3.96
C ASP A 57 21.66 -6.83 3.49
N LEU A 58 20.98 -6.00 4.30
CA LEU A 58 19.74 -5.32 3.92
C LEU A 58 20.00 -3.96 3.26
N ASP A 59 21.23 -3.47 3.35
CA ASP A 59 21.68 -2.25 2.71
C ASP A 59 22.18 -2.49 1.28
N GLY A 60 22.03 -1.46 0.45
CA GLY A 60 22.50 -1.45 -0.93
C GLY A 60 21.40 -1.13 -1.95
N PRO A 61 21.80 -0.72 -3.17
CA PRO A 61 20.88 -0.26 -4.21
C PRO A 61 19.87 -1.33 -4.69
N PHE A 62 20.07 -2.60 -4.33
CA PHE A 62 19.25 -3.75 -4.77
C PHE A 62 18.74 -4.65 -3.63
N GLY A 63 18.79 -4.20 -2.37
CA GLY A 63 18.29 -4.99 -1.25
C GLY A 63 16.82 -5.43 -1.46
N PRO A 64 16.45 -6.70 -1.19
CA PRO A 64 15.08 -7.21 -1.38
C PRO A 64 14.00 -6.34 -0.73
N PHE A 65 14.32 -5.75 0.43
CA PHE A 65 13.43 -4.87 1.18
C PHE A 65 13.26 -3.48 0.55
N ARG A 66 14.32 -2.92 -0.04
CA ARG A 66 14.24 -1.65 -0.78
C ARG A 66 13.39 -1.81 -2.05
N LYS A 67 13.54 -2.96 -2.74
CA LYS A 67 12.70 -3.32 -3.88
C LYS A 67 11.23 -3.43 -3.47
N LEU A 68 10.94 -4.12 -2.36
CA LEU A 68 9.59 -4.22 -1.82
C LEU A 68 9.00 -2.84 -1.48
N TYR A 69 9.77 -1.97 -0.82
CA TYR A 69 9.34 -0.60 -0.51
C TYR A 69 8.96 0.19 -1.77
N HIS A 70 9.77 0.14 -2.82
CA HIS A 70 9.46 0.84 -4.07
C HIS A 70 8.20 0.31 -4.76
N LEU A 71 8.02 -1.02 -4.79
CA LEU A 71 6.80 -1.64 -5.34
C LEU A 71 5.55 -1.23 -4.55
N LEU A 72 5.62 -1.30 -3.21
CA LEU A 72 4.51 -0.88 -2.34
C LEU A 72 4.17 0.60 -2.50
N ARG A 73 5.20 1.45 -2.59
CA ARG A 73 5.02 2.89 -2.80
C ARG A 73 4.36 3.18 -4.14
N GLU A 74 4.71 2.46 -5.20
CA GLU A 74 4.08 2.61 -6.51
C GLU A 74 2.61 2.17 -6.48
N GLU A 75 2.31 1.02 -5.87
CA GLU A 75 0.95 0.52 -5.72
C GLU A 75 0.06 1.46 -4.90
N LEU A 76 0.54 1.97 -3.76
CA LEU A 76 -0.20 2.96 -2.95
C LEU A 76 -0.38 4.28 -3.71
N ARG A 77 0.64 4.70 -4.47
CA ARG A 77 0.54 5.89 -5.33
C ARG A 77 -0.54 5.70 -6.41
N ARG A 78 -0.59 4.54 -7.07
CA ARG A 78 -1.65 4.22 -8.05
C ARG A 78 -3.02 4.21 -7.39
N ALA A 79 -3.14 3.63 -6.20
CA ALA A 79 -4.40 3.59 -5.45
C ALA A 79 -4.93 4.99 -5.05
N ARG A 80 -4.05 5.98 -4.88
CA ARG A 80 -4.40 7.36 -4.52
C ARG A 80 -4.59 8.30 -5.72
N LEU A 81 -3.97 8.01 -6.87
CA LEU A 81 -4.06 8.83 -8.08
C LEU A 81 -5.25 8.39 -8.93
N ARG A 82 -6.38 9.10 -8.78
CA ARG A 82 -7.40 9.44 -9.80
C ARG A 82 -8.60 10.08 -9.13
#